data_AF-A0AAU0RJJ6-F1
#
_entry.id   AF-A0AAU0RJJ6-F1
#
_cell.length_a   1.000
_cell.length_b   1.000
_cell.length_c   1.000
_cell.angle_alpha   90.00
_cell.angle_beta   90.00
_cell.angle_gamma   90.00
#
_symmetry.space_group_name_H-M   'P 1'
#
loop_
_entity.id
_entity.type
_entity.pdbx_description
1 polymer ?
#
loop_
_entity_poly.entity_id
_entity_poly.type
_entity_poly.pdbx_seq_one_letter_code
_entity_poly.pdbx_strand_id
1 'polypeptide(L)'
;MSKRIILFNVIYYAIIIGLIKLGQDNPSSSLGYGYFIIMFWVIAAVLLVFFLIKRIIYPKTIFEKIGVFTATPLISIIVFMIIMSFKENVSSEWIFNKNGKRYKVLTFDKDKSTGGKRIEYYRSIDRIGTKEDIWIKDSTWVYLSKTGDTIKNVKYKDNIEVK
;
A
#
# COMPACT_ATOMS: atom_id res chain seq x y z
N MET A 1 2.60 -2.10 -32.94
CA MET A 1 2.60 -2.98 -31.75
C MET A 1 1.45 -3.96 -31.89
N SER A 2 1.72 -5.27 -31.84
CA SER A 2 0.69 -6.32 -31.99
C SER A 2 -0.48 -6.16 -31.01
N LYS A 3 -1.72 -6.26 -31.51
CA LYS A 3 -2.97 -6.23 -30.71
C LYS A 3 -2.95 -7.24 -29.54
N ARG A 4 -2.31 -8.39 -29.75
CA ARG A 4 -2.18 -9.45 -28.73
C ARG A 4 -1.31 -9.04 -27.55
N ILE A 5 -0.21 -8.31 -27.82
CA ILE A 5 0.70 -7.81 -26.78
C ILE A 5 0.01 -6.70 -25.97
N ILE A 6 -0.72 -5.81 -26.64
CA ILE A 6 -1.50 -4.76 -25.98
C ILE A 6 -2.56 -5.40 -25.08
N LEU A 7 -3.35 -6.33 -25.60
CA LEU A 7 -4.39 -7.02 -24.84
C LEU A 7 -3.82 -7.74 -23.60
N PHE A 8 -2.70 -8.46 -23.77
CA PHE A 8 -2.02 -9.12 -22.65
C PHE A 8 -1.61 -8.12 -21.57
N ASN A 9 -0.97 -7.01 -21.95
CA ASN A 9 -0.54 -5.98 -21.00
C ASN A 9 -1.74 -5.34 -20.29
N VAL A 10 -2.82 -5.01 -21.01
CA VAL A 10 -4.01 -4.40 -20.41
C VAL A 10 -4.61 -5.32 -19.34
N ILE A 11 -4.78 -6.61 -19.64
CA ILE A 11 -5.30 -7.60 -18.68
C ILE A 11 -4.35 -7.73 -17.49
N TYR A 12 -3.05 -7.85 -17.76
CA TYR A 12 -2.02 -7.97 -16.73
C TYR A 12 -2.04 -6.79 -15.75
N TYR A 13 -2.03 -5.55 -16.25
CA TYR A 13 -2.03 -4.36 -15.41
C TYR A 13 -3.37 -4.16 -14.68
N ALA A 14 -4.51 -4.48 -15.31
CA ALA A 14 -5.81 -4.41 -14.65
C ALA A 14 -5.87 -5.32 -13.41
N ILE A 15 -5.34 -6.55 -13.51
CA ILE A 15 -5.29 -7.50 -12.39
C ILE A 15 -4.34 -7.01 -11.30
N ILE A 16 -3.13 -6.58 -11.66
CA ILE A 16 -2.14 -6.07 -10.69
C ILE A 16 -2.68 -4.86 -9.93
N ILE A 17 -3.25 -3.88 -10.63
CA ILE A 17 -3.84 -2.69 -10.00
C ILE A 17 -4.99 -3.09 -9.08
N GLY A 18 -5.84 -4.02 -9.51
CA GLY A 18 -6.93 -4.55 -8.69
C GLY A 18 -6.43 -5.20 -7.38
N LEU A 19 -5.42 -6.07 -7.47
CA LEU A 19 -4.82 -6.73 -6.30
C LEU A 19 -4.14 -5.73 -5.35
N ILE A 20 -3.42 -4.74 -5.89
CA ILE A 20 -2.81 -3.66 -5.09
C ILE A 20 -3.90 -2.87 -4.36
N LYS A 21 -4.97 -2.50 -5.04
CA LYS A 21 -6.07 -1.75 -4.44
C LYS A 21 -6.73 -2.54 -3.31
N LEU A 22 -7.01 -3.83 -3.52
CA LEU A 22 -7.56 -4.70 -2.48
C LEU A 22 -6.64 -4.81 -1.26
N GLY A 23 -5.33 -4.87 -1.47
CA GLY A 23 -4.35 -4.87 -0.38
C GLY A 23 -4.28 -3.54 0.38
N GLN A 24 -4.57 -2.43 -0.29
CA GLN A 24 -4.67 -1.11 0.36
C GLN A 24 -5.98 -0.93 1.12
N ASP A 25 -7.10 -1.40 0.56
CA ASP A 25 -8.42 -1.29 1.18
C ASP A 25 -8.55 -2.21 2.41
N ASN A 26 -7.79 -3.31 2.47
CA ASN A 26 -7.79 -4.25 3.60
C ASN A 26 -6.36 -4.50 4.15
N PRO A 27 -5.81 -3.56 4.95
CA PRO A 27 -4.44 -3.64 5.46
C PRO A 27 -4.14 -4.91 6.26
N SER A 28 -5.13 -5.41 7.01
CA SER A 28 -5.03 -6.65 7.81
C SER A 28 -4.78 -7.90 6.97
N SER A 29 -5.15 -7.89 5.69
CA SER A 29 -4.95 -8.98 4.73
C SER A 29 -3.92 -8.65 3.65
N SER A 30 -3.23 -7.50 3.76
CA SER A 30 -2.28 -6.99 2.76
C SER A 30 -1.20 -8.00 2.37
N LEU A 31 -0.68 -8.77 3.33
CA LEU A 31 0.31 -9.82 3.08
C LEU A 31 -0.25 -10.93 2.17
N GLY A 32 -1.51 -11.32 2.38
CA GLY A 32 -2.21 -12.30 1.56
C GLY A 32 -2.34 -11.85 0.10
N TYR A 33 -2.71 -10.58 -0.11
CA TYR A 33 -2.72 -9.99 -1.46
C TYR A 33 -1.33 -9.93 -2.10
N GLY A 34 -0.28 -9.72 -1.31
CA GLY A 34 1.11 -9.85 -1.76
C GLY A 34 1.43 -11.25 -2.31
N TYR A 35 1.01 -12.31 -1.63
CA TYR A 35 1.17 -13.69 -2.14
C TYR A 35 0.39 -13.93 -3.43
N PHE A 36 -0.83 -13.41 -3.55
CA PHE A 36 -1.61 -13.52 -4.79
C PHE A 36 -0.93 -12.82 -5.97
N ILE A 37 -0.30 -11.66 -5.74
CA ILE A 37 0.47 -10.96 -6.77
C ILE A 37 1.65 -11.81 -7.24
N ILE A 38 2.40 -12.43 -6.31
CA ILE A 38 3.54 -13.31 -6.66
C ILE A 38 3.06 -14.52 -7.46
N MET A 39 1.98 -15.19 -7.03
CA MET A 39 1.42 -16.32 -7.79
C MET A 39 0.97 -15.90 -9.18
N PHE A 40 0.29 -14.76 -9.30
CA PHE A 40 -0.15 -14.23 -10.58
C PHE A 40 1.05 -13.94 -11.50
N TRP A 41 2.14 -13.37 -10.98
CA TRP A 41 3.36 -13.15 -11.74
C TRP A 41 3.98 -14.43 -12.29
N VAL A 42 4.02 -15.50 -11.49
CA VAL A 42 4.51 -16.80 -11.96
C VAL A 42 3.62 -17.33 -13.09
N ILE A 43 2.30 -17.30 -12.93
CA ILE A 43 1.35 -17.76 -13.95
C ILE A 43 1.46 -16.92 -15.23
N ALA A 44 1.51 -15.59 -15.10
CA ALA A 44 1.65 -14.68 -16.23
C ALA A 44 2.97 -14.90 -16.98
N ALA A 45 4.08 -15.13 -16.27
CA ALA A 45 5.37 -15.44 -16.88
C ALA A 45 5.31 -16.76 -17.66
N VAL A 46 4.75 -17.82 -17.06
CA VAL A 46 4.58 -19.13 -17.73
C VAL A 46 3.72 -18.98 -18.99
N LEU A 47 2.60 -18.26 -18.91
CA LEU A 47 1.73 -18.00 -20.06
C LEU A 47 2.43 -17.20 -21.17
N LEU A 48 3.19 -16.17 -20.80
CA LEU A 48 3.93 -15.35 -21.76
C LEU A 48 4.99 -16.18 -22.48
N VAL A 49 5.78 -16.98 -21.74
CA VAL A 49 6.77 -17.90 -22.32
C VAL A 49 6.09 -18.90 -23.25
N PHE A 50 4.96 -19.48 -22.85
CA PHE A 50 4.19 -20.39 -23.68
C PHE A 50 3.73 -19.72 -24.99
N PHE A 51 3.22 -18.49 -24.94
CA PHE A 51 2.80 -17.73 -26.13
C PHE A 51 3.97 -17.37 -27.06
N LEU A 52 5.16 -17.13 -26.51
CA LEU A 52 6.37 -16.90 -27.29
C LEU A 52 6.84 -18.19 -27.99
N ILE A 53 6.89 -19.31 -27.27
CA ILE A 53 7.31 -20.62 -27.81
C ILE A 53 6.35 -21.07 -28.92
N LYS A 54 5.03 -20.95 -28.70
CA LYS A 54 4.01 -21.29 -29.70
C LYS A 54 3.90 -20.27 -30.83
N ARG A 55 4.75 -19.22 -30.84
CA ARG A 55 4.73 -18.12 -31.83
C ARG A 55 3.36 -17.43 -31.95
N ILE A 56 2.52 -17.50 -30.91
CA ILE A 56 1.26 -16.77 -30.82
C ILE A 56 1.56 -15.27 -30.69
N ILE A 57 2.63 -14.94 -29.96
CA ILE A 57 3.22 -13.62 -29.87
C ILE A 57 4.62 -13.70 -30.48
N TYR A 58 4.90 -12.85 -31.46
CA TYR A 58 6.22 -12.79 -32.11
C TYR A 58 6.66 -11.33 -32.23
N PRO A 59 7.44 -10.81 -31.25
CA PRO A 59 7.84 -9.41 -31.25
C PRO A 59 8.92 -9.16 -32.30
N LYS A 60 8.56 -8.49 -33.40
CA LYS A 60 9.51 -8.15 -34.49
C LYS A 60 10.15 -6.78 -34.25
N THR A 61 9.35 -5.83 -33.76
CA THR A 61 9.78 -4.44 -33.57
C THR A 61 10.31 -4.19 -32.16
N ILE A 62 11.13 -3.15 -31.98
CA ILE A 62 11.65 -2.74 -30.67
C ILE A 62 10.50 -2.46 -29.69
N PHE A 63 9.43 -1.77 -30.15
CA PHE A 63 8.25 -1.50 -29.33
C PHE A 63 7.53 -2.77 -28.86
N GLU A 64 7.51 -3.83 -29.67
CA GLU A 64 6.91 -5.10 -29.25
C GLU A 64 7.77 -5.84 -28.25
N LYS A 65 9.09 -5.76 -28.36
CA LYS A 65 10.02 -6.29 -27.35
C LYS A 65 9.85 -5.56 -26.03
N ILE A 66 9.72 -4.23 -26.06
CA ILE A 66 9.40 -3.42 -24.87
C ILE A 66 8.05 -3.86 -24.29
N GLY A 67 7.01 -4.04 -25.12
CA GLY A 67 5.70 -4.50 -24.66
C GLY A 67 5.71 -5.89 -24.02
N VAL A 68 6.55 -6.81 -24.47
CA VAL A 68 6.73 -8.12 -23.83
C VAL A 68 7.50 -7.96 -22.51
N PHE A 69 8.51 -7.09 -22.48
CA PHE A 69 9.27 -6.79 -21.26
C PHE A 69 8.43 -6.08 -20.19
N THR A 70 7.52 -5.18 -20.58
CA THR A 70 6.62 -4.51 -19.64
C THR A 70 5.58 -5.44 -19.04
N ALA A 71 5.36 -6.61 -19.64
CA ALA A 71 4.49 -7.64 -19.12
C ALA A 71 5.17 -8.54 -18.07
N THR A 72 6.27 -8.07 -17.47
CA THR A 72 7.03 -8.76 -16.43
C THR A 72 6.84 -8.12 -15.05
N PRO A 73 7.10 -8.86 -13.96
CA PRO A 73 7.02 -8.35 -12.60
C PRO A 73 7.87 -7.10 -12.37
N LEU A 74 9.01 -7.00 -13.05
CA LEU A 74 10.02 -5.99 -12.79
C LEU A 74 9.47 -4.57 -12.93
N ILE A 75 8.75 -4.28 -14.03
CA ILE A 75 8.16 -2.95 -14.23
C ILE A 75 7.07 -2.68 -13.21
N SER A 76 6.26 -3.69 -12.90
CA SER A 76 5.20 -3.59 -11.88
C SER A 76 5.77 -3.23 -10.51
N ILE A 77 6.89 -3.85 -10.13
CA ILE A 77 7.62 -3.59 -8.89
C ILE A 77 8.17 -2.17 -8.88
N ILE A 78 8.84 -1.74 -9.95
CA ILE A 78 9.42 -0.39 -10.05
C ILE A 78 8.32 0.67 -9.91
N VAL A 79 7.23 0.52 -10.66
CA VAL A 79 6.09 1.45 -10.58
C VAL A 79 5.49 1.46 -9.17
N PHE A 80 5.32 0.29 -8.55
CA PHE A 80 4.82 0.20 -7.19
C PHE A 80 5.75 0.88 -6.17
N MET A 81 7.06 0.65 -6.26
CA MET A 81 8.05 1.30 -5.39
C MET A 81 8.02 2.82 -5.52
N ILE A 82 7.88 3.34 -6.75
CA ILE A 82 7.75 4.77 -7.02
C ILE A 82 6.47 5.31 -6.36
N ILE A 83 5.32 4.69 -6.60
CA ILE A 83 4.03 5.11 -6.03
C ILE A 83 4.08 5.10 -4.49
N MET A 84 4.60 4.04 -3.89
CA MET A 84 4.71 3.89 -2.43
C MET A 84 5.69 4.90 -1.82
N SER A 85 6.64 5.43 -2.61
CA SER A 85 7.57 6.46 -2.14
C SER A 85 6.92 7.83 -1.95
N PHE A 86 5.78 8.10 -2.62
CA PHE A 86 5.09 9.39 -2.55
C PHE A 86 3.95 9.44 -1.52
N LYS A 87 3.45 8.30 -1.05
CA LYS A 87 2.33 8.22 -0.10
C LYS A 87 2.86 8.09 1.34
N GLU A 88 2.33 8.90 2.27
CA GLU A 88 2.50 8.60 3.70
C GLU A 88 1.76 7.29 3.96
N ASN A 89 2.52 6.23 4.25
CA ASN A 89 1.96 4.93 4.57
C ASN A 89 2.06 4.73 6.08
N VAL A 90 0.95 4.27 6.67
CA VAL A 90 0.94 3.77 8.04
C VAL A 90 1.83 2.54 8.08
N SER A 91 2.92 2.60 8.85
CA SER A 91 3.84 1.47 9.05
C SER A 91 3.29 0.46 10.04
N SER A 92 2.55 0.92 11.05
CA SER A 92 1.83 0.01 11.96
C SER A 92 0.55 0.65 12.50
N GLU A 93 -0.46 -0.19 12.67
CA GLU A 93 -1.73 0.14 13.32
C GLU A 93 -1.98 -0.84 14.47
N TRP A 94 -2.25 -0.30 15.65
CA TRP A 94 -2.60 -1.07 16.84
C TRP A 94 -3.94 -0.59 17.39
N ILE A 95 -4.89 -1.52 17.54
CA ILE A 95 -6.19 -1.24 18.15
C ILE A 95 -6.29 -2.05 19.44
N PHE A 96 -6.65 -1.39 20.54
CA PHE A 96 -6.84 -2.05 21.83
C PHE A 96 -7.99 -1.44 22.63
N ASN A 97 -8.52 -2.22 23.57
CA ASN A 97 -9.65 -1.82 24.40
C ASN A 97 -9.17 -1.46 25.81
N LYS A 98 -9.62 -0.31 26.33
CA LYS A 98 -9.33 0.09 27.72
C LYS A 98 -10.49 0.94 28.25
N ASN A 99 -10.88 0.75 29.51
CA ASN A 99 -11.91 1.55 30.18
C ASN A 99 -13.22 1.72 29.40
N GLY A 100 -13.71 0.64 28.75
CA GLY A 100 -14.96 0.67 27.98
C GLY A 100 -14.89 1.40 26.63
N LYS A 101 -13.70 1.82 26.19
CA LYS A 101 -13.46 2.49 24.90
C LYS A 101 -12.41 1.75 24.07
N ARG A 102 -12.42 2.00 22.76
CA ARG A 102 -11.38 1.51 21.84
C ARG A 102 -10.36 2.62 21.61
N TYR A 103 -9.10 2.23 21.48
CA TYR A 103 -7.98 3.10 21.20
C TYR A 103 -7.28 2.62 19.96
N LYS A 104 -6.79 3.55 19.14
CA LYS A 104 -6.05 3.28 17.91
C LYS A 104 -4.74 4.07 17.95
N VAL A 105 -3.65 3.38 17.67
CA VAL A 105 -2.32 3.97 17.53
C VAL A 105 -1.84 3.72 16.11
N LEU A 106 -1.51 4.81 15.41
CA LEU A 106 -0.95 4.76 14.07
C LEU A 106 0.50 5.21 14.12
N THR A 107 1.37 4.47 13.46
CA THR A 107 2.76 4.85 13.27
C THR A 107 3.01 5.09 11.79
N PHE A 108 3.77 6.14 11.48
CA PHE A 108 4.23 6.48 10.14
C PHE A 108 5.74 6.56 10.18
N ASP A 109 6.44 5.77 9.37
CA ASP A 109 7.92 5.79 9.35
C ASP A 109 8.50 6.91 8.46
N LYS A 110 7.65 7.53 7.63
CA LYS A 110 7.98 8.68 6.80
C LYS A 110 6.86 9.71 6.89
N ASP A 111 7.02 10.62 7.84
CA ASP A 111 6.22 11.83 7.96
C ASP A 111 6.72 12.90 6.98
N LYS A 112 5.83 13.54 6.23
CA LYS A 112 6.19 14.56 5.23
C LYS A 112 6.81 15.82 5.84
N SER A 113 6.43 16.18 7.07
CA SER A 113 6.86 17.43 7.70
C SER A 113 8.27 17.34 8.26
N THR A 114 8.66 16.16 8.76
CA THR A 114 9.93 15.92 9.44
C THR A 114 10.88 15.02 8.65
N GLY A 115 10.38 14.27 7.68
CA GLY A 115 11.12 13.21 7.00
C GLY A 115 11.50 12.02 7.91
N GLY A 116 10.97 11.99 9.13
CA GLY A 116 11.21 10.97 10.16
C GLY A 116 9.92 10.24 10.54
N LYS A 117 9.79 9.83 11.80
CA LYS A 117 8.68 8.97 12.28
C LYS A 117 7.61 9.79 12.99
N ARG A 118 6.33 9.52 12.75
CA ARG A 118 5.18 10.12 13.47
C ARG A 118 4.35 9.05 14.14
N ILE A 119 3.97 9.27 15.39
CA ILE A 119 3.08 8.38 16.16
C ILE A 119 1.83 9.18 16.53
N GLU A 120 0.68 8.70 16.07
CA GLU A 120 -0.63 9.30 16.30
C GLU A 120 -1.47 8.42 17.21
N TYR A 121 -2.22 9.06 18.09
CA TYR A 121 -3.11 8.41 19.05
C TYR A 121 -4.55 8.87 18.83
N TYR A 122 -5.45 7.90 18.85
CA TYR A 122 -6.87 8.09 18.64
C TYR A 122 -7.68 7.29 19.67
N ARG A 123 -8.88 7.78 19.94
CA ARG A 123 -9.89 7.13 20.77
C ARG A 123 -11.18 7.01 19.98
N SER A 124 -11.94 5.94 20.16
CA SER A 124 -13.26 5.85 19.55
C SER A 124 -14.27 6.77 20.25
N ILE A 125 -15.24 7.30 19.50
CA ILE A 125 -16.40 8.01 20.09
C ILE A 125 -17.33 7.01 20.79
N ASP A 126 -17.38 5.81 20.25
CA ASP A 126 -18.32 4.78 20.61
C ASP A 126 -17.80 3.86 21.74
N ARG A 127 -18.71 3.15 22.41
CA ARG A 127 -18.36 2.17 23.44
C ARG A 127 -18.05 0.82 22.80
N ILE A 128 -17.33 -0.05 23.51
CA ILE A 128 -17.03 -1.40 23.02
C ILE A 128 -18.35 -2.12 22.64
N GLY A 129 -18.54 -2.44 21.35
CA GLY A 129 -19.68 -3.20 20.83
C GLY A 129 -20.56 -2.48 19.80
N THR A 130 -20.38 -1.17 19.61
CA THR A 130 -21.04 -0.42 18.53
C THR A 130 -20.21 -0.44 17.23
N LYS A 131 -20.88 -0.36 16.08
CA LYS A 131 -20.25 -0.52 14.74
C LYS A 131 -19.78 0.79 14.10
N GLU A 132 -19.81 1.90 14.83
CA GLU A 132 -19.41 3.19 14.27
C GLU A 132 -17.88 3.33 14.33
N ASP A 133 -17.24 3.35 13.16
CA ASP A 133 -15.77 3.43 13.04
C ASP A 133 -15.27 4.88 13.06
N ILE A 134 -15.77 5.66 14.03
CA ILE A 134 -15.43 7.09 14.17
C ILE A 134 -14.36 7.27 15.24
N TRP A 135 -13.19 7.75 14.81
CA TRP A 135 -12.00 7.96 15.62
C TRP A 135 -11.75 9.45 15.86
N ILE A 136 -11.48 9.82 17.11
CA ILE A 136 -11.12 11.18 17.51
C ILE A 136 -9.66 11.22 17.95
N LYS A 137 -8.93 12.28 17.56
CA LYS A 137 -7.56 12.53 18.01
C LYS A 137 -7.58 12.75 19.51
N ASP A 138 -6.73 12.01 20.20
CA ASP A 138 -6.63 12.03 21.65
C ASP A 138 -5.16 11.79 22.05
N SER A 139 -4.74 12.28 23.22
CA SER A 139 -3.35 12.15 23.71
C SER A 139 -2.29 12.93 22.91
N THR A 140 -1.03 12.75 23.28
CA THR A 140 0.13 13.42 22.69
C THR A 140 0.62 12.68 21.47
N TRP A 141 0.51 13.30 20.30
CA TRP A 141 1.15 12.86 19.08
C TRP A 141 2.63 13.23 19.12
N VAL A 142 3.48 12.31 18.66
CA VAL A 142 4.94 12.43 18.76
C VAL A 142 5.54 12.42 17.37
N TYR A 143 6.37 13.41 17.08
CA TYR A 143 7.11 13.56 15.83
C TYR A 143 8.59 13.39 16.12
N LEU A 144 9.22 12.43 15.46
CA LEU A 144 10.59 12.02 15.67
C LEU A 144 11.43 12.27 14.42
N SER A 145 12.69 12.63 14.59
CA SER A 145 13.69 12.69 13.53
C SER A 145 14.02 11.28 13.01
N LYS A 146 14.83 11.20 11.95
CA LYS A 146 15.39 9.93 11.48
C LYS A 146 16.29 9.23 12.51
N THR A 147 16.89 10.00 13.42
CA THR A 147 17.75 9.50 14.51
C THR A 147 16.96 9.08 15.75
N GLY A 148 15.64 9.32 15.78
CA GLY A 148 14.77 8.97 16.90
C GLY A 148 14.60 10.09 17.93
N ASP A 149 15.23 11.25 17.72
CA ASP A 149 15.07 12.42 18.60
C ASP A 149 13.67 13.00 18.43
N THR A 150 13.05 13.43 19.53
CA THR A 150 11.74 14.07 19.46
C THR A 150 11.87 15.49 18.92
N ILE A 151 11.31 15.73 17.74
CA ILE A 151 11.26 17.05 17.09
C ILE A 151 10.11 17.88 17.68
N LYS A 152 8.93 17.26 17.81
CA LYS A 152 7.71 17.96 18.25
C LYS A 152 6.78 16.99 18.97
N ASN A 153 6.13 17.50 20.00
CA ASN A 153 4.97 16.88 20.62
C ASN A 153 3.74 17.77 20.38
N VAL A 154 2.61 17.15 20.04
CA VAL A 154 1.34 17.85 19.84
C VAL A 154 0.29 17.17 20.67
N LYS A 155 -0.26 17.89 21.66
CA LYS A 155 -1.27 17.32 22.55
C LYS A 155 -2.65 17.54 21.95
N TYR A 156 -3.40 16.46 21.79
CA TYR A 156 -4.80 16.52 21.38
C TYR A 156 -5.72 16.10 22.52
N LYS A 157 -6.90 16.72 22.57
CA LYS A 157 -8.03 16.29 23.39
C LYS A 157 -9.30 16.51 22.59
N ASP A 158 -10.03 15.43 22.33
CA ASP A 158 -11.31 15.47 21.61
C ASP A 158 -11.21 16.23 20.27
N ASN A 159 -10.23 15.89 19.42
CA ASN A 159 -9.88 16.55 18.15
C ASN A 159 -9.28 17.97 18.24
N ILE A 160 -9.15 18.56 19.43
CA ILE A 160 -8.63 19.91 19.60
C ILE A 160 -7.16 19.85 20.01
N GLU A 161 -6.30 20.61 19.32
CA GLU A 161 -4.91 20.80 19.72
C GLU A 161 -4.86 21.69 20.97
N VAL A 162 -4.27 21.16 22.04
CA VAL A 162 -4.14 21.85 23.33
C VAL A 162 -2.69 22.31 23.45
N LYS A 163 -2.49 23.61 23.64
CA LYS A 163 -1.19 24.21 23.92
C LYS A 163 -0.73 23.96 25.35
#